data_AF-A0A817RLQ8-F1
#
_entry.id   AF-A0A817RLQ8-F1
#
_cell.length_a   1.000
_cell.length_b   1.000
_cell.length_c   1.000
_cell.angle_alpha   90.00
_cell.angle_beta   90.00
_cell.angle_gamma   90.00
#
_symmetry.space_group_name_H-M   'P 1'
#
loop_
_entity.id
_entity.type
_entity.pdbx_description
1 polymer ?
#
loop_
_entity_poly.entity_id
_entity_poly.type
_entity_poly.pdbx_seq_one_letter_code
_entity_poly.pdbx_strand_id
1 'polypeptide(L)'
;MRAIELSIPFIQRAIEVLDLSSLPSTQPVIIADFDSSHGLNSMYAMKVIIENLKTSKNKQRSVLVIHNDLPTNNWTILFDLLNKENSSFGLANGRSFYE
;
A
#
# COMPACT_ATOMS: atom_id res chain seq x y z
N MET A 1 -15.53 -1.41 15.60
CA MET A 1 -14.41 -0.53 15.29
C MET A 1 -13.29 -1.40 14.76
N ARG A 2 -12.97 -1.32 13.47
CA ARG A 2 -11.82 -2.06 12.93
C ARG A 2 -10.55 -1.39 13.44
N ALA A 3 -9.53 -2.14 13.86
CA ALA A 3 -8.29 -1.55 14.38
C ALA A 3 -7.67 -0.49 13.44
N ILE A 4 -7.85 -0.66 12.13
CA ILE A 4 -7.40 0.28 11.11
C ILE A 4 -8.04 1.67 11.19
N GLU A 5 -9.26 1.80 11.71
CA GLU A 5 -9.95 3.10 11.85
C GLU A 5 -9.17 4.03 12.78
N LEU A 6 -8.47 3.48 13.77
CA LEU A 6 -7.62 4.22 14.70
C LEU A 6 -6.34 4.75 14.03
N SER A 7 -5.90 4.10 12.95
CA SER A 7 -4.69 4.48 12.21
C SER A 7 -4.94 5.55 11.14
N ILE A 8 -6.19 5.78 10.73
CA ILE A 8 -6.53 6.70 9.64
C ILE A 8 -5.99 8.13 9.86
N PRO A 9 -6.13 8.75 11.05
CA PRO A 9 -5.60 10.11 11.25
C PRO A 9 -4.08 10.19 11.05
N PHE A 10 -3.35 9.14 11.42
CA PHE A 10 -1.90 9.07 11.23
C PHE A 10 -1.53 8.89 9.75
N ILE A 11 -2.29 8.08 9.02
CA ILE A 11 -2.14 7.92 7.56
C ILE A 11 -2.34 9.26 6.86
N GLN A 12 -3.43 9.98 7.19
CA GLN A 12 -3.72 11.29 6.61
C GLN A 12 -2.60 12.28 6.89
N ARG A 13 -2.14 12.35 8.14
CA ARG A 13 -1.03 13.22 8.51
C ARG A 13 0.27 12.89 7.77
N ALA A 14 0.59 11.60 7.62
CA ALA A 14 1.77 11.16 6.88
C ALA A 14 1.71 11.61 5.40
N ILE A 15 0.54 11.48 4.77
CA ILE A 15 0.33 11.91 3.38
C ILE A 15 0.43 13.44 3.25
N GLU A 16 -0.11 14.21 4.20
CA GLU A 16 0.00 15.66 4.19
C GLU A 16 1.46 16.12 4.10
N VAL A 17 2.31 15.58 4.99
CA VAL A 17 3.73 15.97 5.09
C VAL A 17 4.63 15.30 4.06
N LEU A 18 4.12 14.32 3.30
CA LEU A 18 4.88 13.66 2.24
C LEU A 18 5.20 14.65 1.11
N ASP A 19 6.49 14.93 0.93
CA ASP A 19 7.00 15.74 -0.18
C ASP A 19 7.34 14.85 -1.39
N LEU A 20 6.63 15.09 -2.49
CA LEU A 20 6.84 14.40 -3.78
C LEU A 20 7.34 15.35 -4.87
N SER A 21 7.74 16.57 -4.50
CA SER A 21 8.16 17.62 -5.45
C SER A 21 9.51 17.31 -6.10
N SER A 22 10.39 16.61 -5.38
CA SER A 22 11.70 16.16 -5.87
C SER A 22 11.64 14.90 -6.73
N LEU A 23 10.51 14.18 -6.75
CA LEU A 23 10.33 12.95 -7.50
C LEU A 23 9.80 13.23 -8.91
N PRO A 24 10.38 12.64 -9.97
CA PRO A 24 9.84 12.73 -11.31
C PRO A 24 8.35 12.34 -11.36
N SER A 25 7.55 13.04 -12.16
CA SER A 25 6.13 12.72 -12.33
C SER A 25 5.90 11.36 -12.99
N THR A 26 6.91 10.82 -13.68
CA THR A 26 6.91 9.52 -14.33
C THR A 26 7.13 8.34 -13.38
N GLN A 27 7.63 8.59 -12.17
CA GLN A 27 7.84 7.54 -11.17
C GLN A 27 6.58 7.32 -10.32
N PRO A 28 6.22 6.07 -10.02
CA PRO A 28 5.10 5.79 -9.13
C PRO A 28 5.42 6.23 -7.70
N VAL A 29 4.39 6.58 -6.93
CA VAL A 29 4.51 6.56 -5.47
C VAL A 29 4.52 5.11 -5.02
N ILE A 30 5.55 4.70 -4.27
CA ILE A 30 5.68 3.34 -3.76
C ILE A 30 5.19 3.31 -2.31
N ILE A 31 4.30 2.38 -2.00
CA ILE A 31 3.86 2.05 -0.64
C ILE A 31 4.42 0.68 -0.29
N ALA A 32 5.15 0.55 0.81
CA ALA A 32 5.58 -0.73 1.35
C ALA A 32 4.65 -1.15 2.50
N ASP A 33 4.07 -2.34 2.39
CA ASP A 33 3.21 -3.00 3.38
C ASP A 33 4.00 -4.16 4.00
N PHE A 34 4.66 -3.90 5.12
CA PHE A 34 5.46 -4.89 5.84
C PHE A 34 4.58 -5.78 6.72
N ASP A 35 4.87 -7.08 6.74
CA ASP A 35 4.06 -8.11 7.44
C ASP A 35 2.63 -8.21 6.85
N SER A 36 2.57 -8.22 5.52
CA SER A 36 1.31 -8.18 4.75
C SER A 36 0.42 -9.42 4.94
N SER A 37 1.00 -10.55 5.35
CA SER A 37 0.32 -11.84 5.48
C SER A 37 -0.52 -12.14 4.23
N HIS A 38 -1.81 -12.44 4.42
CA HIS A 38 -2.75 -12.75 3.33
C HIS A 38 -3.48 -11.49 2.82
N GLY A 39 -3.07 -10.29 3.23
CA GLY A 39 -3.56 -9.00 2.73
C GLY A 39 -4.90 -8.52 3.30
N LEU A 40 -5.70 -9.36 3.97
CA LEU A 40 -7.06 -8.99 4.43
C LEU A 40 -7.10 -7.72 5.29
N ASN A 41 -6.17 -7.56 6.22
CA ASN A 41 -6.11 -6.39 7.09
C ASN A 41 -5.53 -5.18 6.35
N SER A 42 -4.51 -5.40 5.53
CA SER A 42 -3.84 -4.36 4.76
C SER A 42 -4.71 -3.77 3.66
N MET A 43 -5.65 -4.53 3.09
CA MET A 43 -6.45 -4.07 1.95
C MET A 43 -7.22 -2.78 2.22
N TYR A 44 -7.86 -2.67 3.38
CA TYR A 44 -8.60 -1.46 3.72
C TYR A 44 -7.66 -0.26 3.92
N ALA A 45 -6.52 -0.49 4.58
CA ALA A 45 -5.49 0.52 4.77
C ALA A 45 -4.97 1.05 3.43
N MET A 46 -4.62 0.14 2.51
CA MET A 46 -4.08 0.49 1.19
C MET A 46 -5.09 1.28 0.35
N LYS A 47 -6.38 0.91 0.38
CA LYS A 47 -7.43 1.68 -0.29
C LYS A 47 -7.50 3.12 0.24
N VAL A 48 -7.53 3.30 1.56
CA VAL A 48 -7.53 4.63 2.19
C VAL A 48 -6.28 5.43 1.80
N ILE A 49 -5.09 4.83 1.84
CA ILE A 49 -3.83 5.52 1.48
C ILE A 49 -3.87 5.95 0.01
N ILE A 50 -4.22 5.04 -0.91
CA ILE A 50 -4.27 5.31 -2.36
C ILE A 50 -5.27 6.42 -2.67
N GLU A 51 -6.45 6.38 -2.07
CA GLU A 51 -7.48 7.41 -2.25
C GLU A 51 -6.99 8.78 -1.75
N ASN A 52 -6.40 8.84 -0.55
CA ASN A 52 -5.86 10.07 -0.01
C ASN A 52 -4.69 10.62 -0.85
N LEU A 53 -3.81 9.75 -1.37
CA LEU A 53 -2.74 10.18 -2.28
C LEU A 53 -3.31 10.75 -3.59
N LYS A 54 -4.33 10.12 -4.16
CA LYS A 54 -4.98 10.59 -5.39
C LYS A 54 -5.74 11.90 -5.19
N THR A 55 -6.33 12.15 -4.02
CA THR A 55 -7.07 13.39 -3.76
C THR A 55 -6.19 14.55 -3.35
N SER A 56 -5.17 14.30 -2.52
CA SER A 56 -4.31 15.34 -1.93
C SER A 56 -3.04 15.64 -2.72
N LYS A 57 -2.59 14.71 -3.57
CA LYS A 57 -1.39 14.86 -4.41
C LYS A 57 -1.78 14.74 -5.89
N ASN A 58 -0.80 14.89 -6.79
CA ASN A 58 -1.03 14.88 -8.23
C ASN A 58 -1.79 13.61 -8.69
N LYS A 59 -3.05 13.79 -9.08
CA LYS A 59 -3.99 12.75 -9.54
C LYS A 59 -3.46 11.83 -10.63
N GLN A 60 -2.47 12.27 -11.40
CA GLN A 60 -1.93 11.52 -12.54
C GLN A 60 -0.81 10.55 -12.17
N ARG A 61 -0.22 10.66 -10.96
CA ARG A 61 0.89 9.78 -10.57
C ARG A 61 0.35 8.39 -10.24
N SER A 62 0.95 7.35 -10.81
CA SER A 62 0.64 5.96 -10.48
C SER A 62 1.08 5.62 -9.05
N VAL A 63 0.48 4.58 -8.47
CA VAL A 63 0.83 4.06 -7.14
C VAL A 63 1.16 2.59 -7.29
N LEU A 64 2.27 2.15 -6.70
CA LEU A 64 2.68 0.75 -6.60
C LEU A 64 2.68 0.34 -5.13
N VAL A 65 1.99 -0.76 -4.81
CA VAL A 65 2.01 -1.34 -3.46
C VAL A 65 2.92 -2.56 -3.47
N ILE A 66 3.92 -2.57 -2.61
CA ILE A 66 4.81 -3.70 -2.36
C ILE A 66 4.37 -4.34 -1.05
N HIS A 67 3.74 -5.50 -1.13
CA HIS A 67 3.43 -6.35 0.00
C HIS A 67 4.64 -7.20 0.34
N ASN A 68 5.18 -7.01 1.54
CA ASN A 68 6.35 -7.72 2.01
C ASN A 68 5.98 -8.65 3.18
N ASP A 69 6.58 -9.83 3.15
CA ASP A 69 6.44 -10.87 4.17
C ASP A 69 7.56 -11.90 3.96
N LEU A 70 7.65 -12.88 4.84
CA LEU A 70 8.57 -14.01 4.71
C LEU A 70 8.31 -14.80 3.41
N PRO A 71 9.34 -15.47 2.86
CA PRO A 71 9.18 -16.34 1.69
C PRO A 71 8.08 -17.41 1.86
N THR A 72 7.81 -17.81 3.10
CA THR A 72 6.82 -18.83 3.47
C THR A 72 5.38 -18.34 3.52
N ASN A 73 5.13 -17.05 3.29
CA ASN A 73 3.77 -16.50 3.23
C ASN A 73 2.96 -17.12 2.08
N ASN A 74 1.64 -17.16 2.22
CA ASN A 74 0.75 -17.65 1.17
C ASN A 74 0.41 -16.53 0.17
N TRP A 75 1.33 -16.31 -0.77
CA TRP A 75 1.19 -15.30 -1.81
C TRP A 75 0.01 -15.55 -2.76
N THR A 76 -0.40 -16.80 -2.98
CA THR A 76 -1.56 -17.12 -3.81
C THR A 76 -2.84 -16.49 -3.25
N ILE A 77 -3.08 -16.63 -1.94
CA ILE A 77 -4.26 -16.03 -1.30
C ILE A 77 -4.23 -14.50 -1.40
N LEU A 78 -3.05 -13.88 -1.23
CA LEU A 78 -2.89 -12.44 -1.42
C LEU A 78 -3.28 -12.02 -2.84
N PHE A 79 -2.75 -12.69 -3.87
CA PHE A 79 -3.03 -12.33 -5.26
C PHE A 79 -4.48 -12.60 -5.66
N ASP A 80 -5.10 -13.68 -5.17
CA ASP A 80 -6.53 -13.94 -5.37
C ASP A 80 -7.39 -12.81 -4.79
N LEU A 81 -7.04 -12.34 -3.59
CA LEU A 81 -7.70 -11.21 -2.95
C LEU A 81 -7.52 -9.91 -3.74
N LEU A 82 -6.29 -9.59 -4.16
CA LEU A 82 -6.00 -8.39 -4.95
C LEU A 82 -6.77 -8.38 -6.28
N ASN A 83 -6.86 -9.54 -6.94
CA ASN A 83 -7.61 -9.70 -8.18
C ASN A 83 -9.12 -9.50 -7.93
N LYS A 84 -9.67 -10.12 -6.88
CA LYS A 84 -11.09 -9.95 -6.50
C LYS A 84 -11.45 -8.49 -6.22
N GLU A 85 -10.54 -7.73 -5.64
CA GLU A 85 -10.73 -6.33 -5.27
C GLU A 85 -10.37 -5.34 -6.39
N ASN A 86 -10.02 -5.82 -7.60
CA ASN A 86 -9.54 -5.02 -8.74
C ASN A 86 -8.37 -4.08 -8.37
N SER A 87 -7.48 -4.53 -7.49
CA SER A 87 -6.29 -3.78 -7.07
C SER A 87 -5.14 -4.04 -8.05
N SER A 88 -5.04 -3.21 -9.10
CA SER A 88 -4.20 -3.49 -10.27
C SER A 88 -2.68 -3.25 -10.12
N PHE A 89 -2.19 -2.87 -8.94
CA PHE A 89 -0.80 -2.42 -8.76
C PHE A 89 -0.11 -3.00 -7.52
N GLY A 90 -0.29 -4.32 -7.28
CA GLY A 90 0.34 -5.04 -6.19
C GLY A 90 1.57 -5.84 -6.65
N LEU A 91 2.65 -5.80 -5.88
CA LEU A 91 3.84 -6.64 -6.00
C LEU A 91 4.06 -7.38 -4.68
N ALA A 92 4.49 -8.65 -4.74
CA ALA A 92 4.90 -9.42 -3.57
C ALA A 92 6.43 -9.46 -3.45
N ASN A 93 6.95 -9.15 -2.27
CA ASN A 93 8.36 -9.27 -1.93
C ASN A 93 8.54 -10.28 -0.78
N GLY A 94 8.88 -11.52 -1.12
CA GLY A 94 9.04 -12.61 -0.16
C GLY A 94 10.43 -12.65 0.47
N ARG A 95 10.72 -11.72 1.38
CA ARG A 95 11.98 -11.61 2.12
C ARG A 95 11.73 -11.01 3.50
N SER A 96 12.59 -11.34 4.47
CA SER A 96 12.59 -10.65 5.76
C SER A 96 12.80 -9.15 5.55
N PHE A 97 12.02 -8.32 6.24
CA PHE A 97 12.21 -6.86 6.26
C PHE A 97 13.32 -6.39 7.22
N TYR A 98 14.02 -7.33 7.86
CA TYR A 98 15.19 -7.06 8.71
C TYR A 98 16.53 -7.21 7.98
N GLU A 99 16.52 -7.56 6.69
CA GLU A 99 17.72 -7.72 5.83
C GLU A 99 18.14 -6.43 5.14
#